data_AF-A0A285UPP6-F1
#
_entry.id   AF-A0A285UPP6-F1
#
_cell.length_a   1.000
_cell.length_b   1.000
_cell.length_c   1.000
_cell.angle_alpha   90.00
_cell.angle_beta   90.00
_cell.angle_gamma   90.00
#
_symmetry.space_group_name_H-M   'P 1'
#
loop_
_entity.id
_entity.type
_entity.pdbx_description
1 polymer ?
#
loop_
_entity_poly.entity_id
_entity_poly.type
_entity_poly.pdbx_seq_one_letter_code
_entity_poly.pdbx_strand_id
1 'polypeptide(L)' 'MNAPLPYIFRWNRQNRKGQPCEVLARGTMNSCLVRFADGYRMVTSRNAIMKNKAASCQEGESNRA' A
#
# COMPACT_ATOMS: atom_id res chain seq x y z
N MET A 1 -9.54 7.20 13.08
CA MET A 1 -9.99 6.81 11.73
C MET A 1 -8.87 6.08 11.01
N ASN A 2 -9.15 4.98 10.31
CA ASN A 2 -8.13 4.14 9.67
C ASN A 2 -7.45 4.94 8.55
N ALA A 3 -6.16 5.25 8.69
CA ALA A 3 -5.43 6.04 7.70
C ALA A 3 -5.53 5.38 6.30
N PRO A 4 -5.70 6.17 5.23
CA PRO A 4 -5.73 5.64 3.88
C PRO A 4 -4.37 5.01 3.56
N LEU A 5 -4.39 3.73 3.17
CA LEU A 5 -3.15 3.03 2.86
C LEU A 5 -2.46 3.70 1.66
N PRO A 6 -1.12 3.83 1.69
CA PRO A 6 -0.37 4.67 0.77
C PRO A 6 -0.29 4.14 -0.66
N TYR A 7 -0.64 2.87 -0.90
CA TYR A 7 -0.54 2.25 -2.20
C TYR A 7 -1.83 1.53 -2.61
N ILE A 8 -2.01 1.31 -3.91
CA ILE A 8 -3.09 0.53 -4.51
C ILE A 8 -2.46 -0.63 -5.29
N PHE A 9 -2.93 -1.84 -5.05
CA PHE A 9 -2.49 -3.03 -5.78
C PHE A 9 -3.15 -3.08 -7.16
N ARG A 10 -2.40 -2.92 -8.25
CA ARG A 10 -2.97 -2.77 -9.61
C ARG A 10 -2.99 -4.07 -10.43
N TRP A 11 -2.37 -5.15 -9.96
CA TRP A 11 -2.28 -6.39 -10.73
C TRP A 11 -3.49 -7.30 -10.55
N ASN A 12 -3.79 -8.07 -11.59
CA ASN A 12 -4.82 -9.11 -11.55
C ASN A 12 -4.26 -10.43 -10.98
N ARG A 13 -3.64 -10.35 -9.80
CA ARG A 13 -3.18 -11.52 -9.05
C ARG A 13 -4.07 -11.68 -7.82
N GLN A 14 -4.47 -12.91 -7.53
CA GLN A 14 -5.26 -13.25 -6.33
C GLN A 14 -6.60 -12.48 -6.19
N ASN A 15 -7.17 -11.97 -7.29
CA ASN A 15 -8.40 -11.16 -7.28
C ASN A 15 -8.33 -9.91 -6.38
N ARG A 16 -7.13 -9.35 -6.15
CA ARG A 16 -6.89 -8.18 -5.27
C ARG A 16 -6.72 -6.87 -6.01
N LYS A 17 -7.10 -6.80 -7.29
CA LYS A 17 -6.91 -5.61 -8.13
C LYS A 17 -7.72 -4.42 -7.57
N GLY A 18 -7.06 -3.28 -7.44
CA GLY A 18 -7.65 -2.03 -6.93
C GLY A 18 -7.65 -1.91 -5.40
N GLN A 19 -7.21 -2.93 -4.65
CA GLN A 19 -7.26 -2.87 -3.20
C GLN A 19 -6.15 -1.98 -2.62
N PRO A 20 -6.46 -1.16 -1.60
CA PRO A 20 -5.48 -0.35 -0.90
C PRO A 20 -4.55 -1.25 -0.07
N CYS A 21 -3.26 -0.94 -0.10
CA CYS A 21 -2.20 -1.68 0.58
C CYS A 21 -1.08 -0.76 1.07
N GLU A 22 -0.33 -1.21 2.06
CA GLU A 22 0.91 -0.59 2.50
C GLU A 22 2.09 -1.52 2.26
N VAL A 23 3.29 -0.95 2.16
CA VAL A 23 4.52 -1.72 2.07
C VAL A 23 5.12 -1.85 3.47
N LEU A 24 5.24 -3.08 3.97
CA LEU A 24 5.85 -3.38 5.26
C LEU A 24 7.37 -3.54 5.17
N ALA A 25 7.85 -4.16 4.09
CA ALA A 25 9.28 -4.41 3.89
C ALA A 25 9.64 -4.36 2.41
N ARG A 26 10.89 -4.01 2.12
CA ARG A 26 11.46 -4.02 0.77
C ARG A 26 12.52 -5.12 0.72
N GLY A 27 12.39 -6.02 -0.24
CA GLY A 27 13.33 -7.10 -0.46
C GLY A 27 14.29 -6.80 -1.62
N THR A 28 15.04 -7.82 -2.02
CA THR A 28 15.91 -7.80 -3.20
C THR A 28 15.09 -8.02 -4.48
N MET A 29 15.67 -7.74 -5.65
CA MET A 29 15.03 -7.97 -6.97
C MET A 29 13.63 -7.32 -7.12
N ASN A 30 13.49 -6.05 -6.72
CA ASN A 30 12.23 -5.30 -6.80
C ASN A 30 11.04 -5.91 -6.03
N SER A 31 11.29 -6.81 -5.08
CA SER A 31 10.24 -7.38 -4.24
C SER A 31 9.88 -6.45 -3.07
N CYS A 32 8.63 -6.53 -2.62
CA CYS A 32 8.16 -5.91 -1.39
C CYS A 32 7.11 -6.79 -0.70
N LEU A 33 7.11 -6.76 0.62
CA LEU A 33 6.04 -7.30 1.45
C LEU A 33 4.96 -6.23 1.59
N VAL A 34 3.74 -6.54 1.16
CA VAL A 34 2.58 -5.64 1.30
C VAL A 34 1.58 -6.19 2.31
N ARG A 35 0.89 -5.27 3.01
CA ARG A 35 -0.26 -5.57 3.86
C ARG A 35 -1.50 -4.87 3.31
N PHE A 36 -2.59 -5.60 3.20
CA PHE A 36 -3.90 -5.05 2.82
C PHE A 36 -4.72 -4.64 4.05
N ALA A 37 -5.81 -3.91 3.83
CA ALA A 37 -6.73 -3.50 4.89
C ALA A 37 -7.26 -4.68 5.72
N ASP A 38 -7.46 -5.85 5.08
CA ASP A 38 -7.94 -7.08 5.72
C ASP A 38 -6.89 -7.77 6.61
N GLY A 39 -5.68 -7.21 6.73
CA GLY A 39 -4.57 -7.83 7.45
C GLY A 39 -3.79 -8.89 6.66
N TYR A 40 -4.25 -9.24 5.45
CA TYR A 40 -3.54 -10.15 4.55
C TYR A 40 -2.17 -9.59 4.16
N ARG A 41 -1.14 -10.45 4.18
CA ARG A 41 0.24 -10.09 3.83
C ARG A 41 0.74 -10.96 2.68
N MET A 42 1.40 -10.35 1.70
CA MET A 42 2.00 -11.07 0.60
C MET A 42 3.29 -10.41 0.11
N VAL A 43 4.20 -11.21 -0.44
CA VAL A 43 5.33 -10.70 -1.21
C VAL A 43 4.91 -10.52 -2.66
N THR A 44 5.17 -9.33 -3.19
CA THR A 44 4.87 -8.95 -4.58
C THR A 44 5.99 -8.09 -5.16
N SER A 45 5.93 -7.83 -6.46
CA SER A 45 6.80 -6.83 -7.09
C SER A 45 6.33 -5.41 -6.75
N ARG A 46 7.27 -4.47 -6.59
CA ARG A 46 6.96 -3.04 -6.48
C ARG A 46 6.23 -2.48 -7.72
N ASN A 47 6.34 -3.13 -8.86
CA ASN A 47 5.58 -2.77 -10.07
C ASN A 47 4.09 -3.13 -9.96
N ALA A 48 3.72 -3.99 -9.01
CA ALA A 48 2.35 -4.38 -8.75
C ALA A 48 1.58 -3.34 -7.92
N ILE A 49 2.26 -2.34 -7.36
CA ILE A 49 1.66 -1.29 -6.54
C ILE A 49 1.76 0.07 -7.25
N MET A 50 0.74 0.90 -7.03
CA MET A 50 0.65 2.29 -7.50
C MET A 50 0.49 3.19 -6.28
N LYS A 51 1.02 4.42 -6.31
CA LYS A 51 0.77 5.39 -5.24
C LYS A 51 -0.72 5.70 -5.13
N ASN A 52 -1.25 5.66 -3.93
CA ASN A 52 -2.61 6.09 -3.66
C ASN A 52 -2.63 7.62 -3.55
N LYS A 53 -3.16 8.31 -4.57
CA LYS A 53 -3.28 9.78 -4.58
C LYS A 53 -4.15 10.29 -3.42
N ALA A 54 -5.10 9.49 -2.95
CA ALA A 54 -5.92 9.84 -1.79
C ALA A 54 -5.13 9.82 -0.47
N ALA A 55 -4.05 9.02 -0.39
CA ALA A 55 -3.20 8.96 0.80
C ALA A 55 -2.14 10.08 0.83
N SER A 56 -1.66 10.53 -0.34
CA SER A 56 -0.66 11.62 -0.42
C SER A 56 -1.16 12.99 0.07
N CYS A 57 -2.45 13.12 0.41
CA CYS A 57 -3.02 14.34 0.98
C CYS A 57 -3.01 14.36 2.52
N GLN A 58 -2.54 13.30 3.21
CA GLN A 58 -2.68 13.15 4.67
C GLN A 58 -1.42 13.41 5.53
N GLU A 59 -0.37 14.04 5.01
CA GLU A 59 0.82 14.40 5.81
C GLU A 59 0.75 15.79 6.47
N GLY A 60 -0.44 16.41 6.58
CA GLY A 60 -0.58 17.83 6.95
C GLY A 60 -1.28 18.17 8.27
N GLU A 61 -1.74 17.21 9.08
CA GLU A 61 -2.56 17.50 10.27
C GLU A 61 -2.12 16.72 11.52
N SER A 62 -0.90 16.96 11.99
CA SER A 62 -0.51 16.64 13.39
C SER A 62 0.73 17.40 13.82
N ASN A 63 0.70 18.73 13.84
CA ASN A 63 1.48 19.49 14.81
C ASN A 63 0.93 20.91 15.00
N ARG A 64 -0.19 21.02 15.74
CA ARG A 64 -0.57 22.25 16.42
C ARG A 64 -1.03 21.88 17.83
N ALA A 65 -0.09 21.93 18.76
CA ALA A 65 -0.33 22.09 20.18
C ALA A 65 0.82 22.94 20.74
#